data_AF-A0A3D1VT03-F1
#
_entry.id   AF-A0A3D1VT03-F1
#
_cell.length_a   1.000
_cell.length_b   1.000
_cell.length_c   1.000
_cell.angle_alpha   90.00
_cell.angle_beta   90.00
_cell.angle_gamma   90.00
#
_symmetry.space_group_name_H-M   'P 1'
#
loop_
_entity.id
_entity.type
_entity.pdbx_description
1 polymer ?
#
loop_
_entity_poly.entity_id
_entity_poly.type
_entity_poly.pdbx_seq_one_letter_code
_entity_poly.pdbx_strand_id
1 'polypeptide(L)'
;MANMYYENDCNSALLAGKTVAIIGYGSQGHAHAQNLRDSGVNVVVGLYEGSQSALQAKQDGFAVYNTEDAVKEAHVVMLLVNDEKMSGIYHDNVAPYLKDGMSLCFAHGFNIHFKQIVPPAGINVIMIAPKGPGH
;
A
#
# COMPACT_ATOMS: atom_id res chain seq x y z
N MET A 1 13.00 -22.11 16.35
CA MET A 1 13.71 -21.34 15.32
C MET A 1 12.68 -20.56 14.54
N ALA A 2 13.01 -19.34 14.08
CA ALA A 2 12.13 -18.60 13.18
C ALA A 2 12.16 -19.26 11.79
N ASN A 3 11.03 -19.26 11.10
CA ASN A 3 10.98 -19.67 9.69
C ASN A 3 11.57 -18.53 8.83
N MET A 4 12.46 -18.88 7.90
CA MET A 4 13.00 -17.97 6.91
C MET A 4 12.43 -18.35 5.54
N TYR A 5 11.90 -17.38 4.82
CA TYR A 5 11.32 -17.55 3.49
C TYR A 5 12.21 -16.85 2.46
N TYR A 6 12.35 -17.46 1.30
CA TYR A 6 13.13 -16.98 0.17
C TYR A 6 12.25 -16.93 -1.10
N GLU A 7 12.85 -16.53 -2.22
CA GLU A 7 12.16 -16.40 -3.51
C GLU A 7 11.40 -17.68 -3.90
N ASN A 8 12.02 -18.86 -3.76
CA ASN A 8 11.40 -20.14 -4.11
C ASN A 8 10.23 -20.55 -3.20
N ASP A 9 10.09 -19.91 -2.04
CA ASP A 9 8.97 -20.13 -1.13
C ASP A 9 7.78 -19.20 -1.45
N CYS A 10 7.97 -18.27 -2.39
CA CYS A 10 7.02 -17.22 -2.74
C CYS A 10 6.43 -17.46 -4.14
N ASN A 11 5.13 -17.20 -4.30
CA ASN A 11 4.44 -17.32 -5.58
C ASN A 11 3.94 -15.95 -6.06
N SER A 12 4.73 -15.28 -6.91
CA SER A 12 4.39 -13.98 -7.48
C SER A 12 3.16 -14.01 -8.41
N ALA A 13 2.81 -15.18 -8.97
CA ALA A 13 1.64 -15.33 -9.84
C ALA A 13 0.33 -15.05 -9.10
N LEU A 14 0.31 -15.08 -7.76
CA LEU A 14 -0.86 -14.68 -6.96
C LEU A 14 -1.19 -13.18 -7.10
N LEU A 15 -0.24 -12.36 -7.55
CA LEU A 15 -0.44 -10.94 -7.85
C LEU A 15 -0.74 -10.67 -9.33
N ALA A 16 -0.69 -11.69 -10.19
CA ALA A 16 -0.97 -11.52 -11.61
C ALA A 16 -2.42 -11.02 -11.84
N GLY A 17 -2.56 -9.96 -12.63
CA GLY A 17 -3.85 -9.31 -12.89
C GLY A 17 -4.45 -8.54 -11.72
N LYS A 18 -3.76 -8.47 -10.56
CA LYS A 18 -4.17 -7.64 -9.42
C LYS A 18 -3.53 -6.27 -9.51
N THR A 19 -4.29 -5.27 -9.08
CA THR A 19 -3.80 -3.90 -8.88
C THR A 19 -3.41 -3.69 -7.43
N VAL A 20 -2.21 -3.15 -7.20
CA VAL A 20 -1.74 -2.68 -5.89
C VAL A 20 -1.80 -1.16 -5.86
N ALA A 21 -2.58 -0.60 -4.94
CA ALA A 21 -2.55 0.83 -4.66
C ALA A 21 -1.53 1.14 -3.56
N ILE A 22 -0.53 1.94 -3.91
CA ILE A 22 0.43 2.52 -2.97
C ILE A 22 -0.10 3.87 -2.50
N ILE A 23 -0.47 3.99 -1.23
CA ILE A 23 -1.00 5.23 -0.66
C ILE A 23 0.12 5.98 0.04
N GLY A 24 0.52 7.12 -0.54
CA GLY A 24 1.70 7.86 -0.12
C GLY A 24 2.94 7.52 -0.97
N TYR A 25 3.74 8.53 -1.29
CA TYR A 25 4.92 8.41 -2.16
C TYR A 25 6.15 9.09 -1.53
N GLY A 26 6.32 8.88 -0.22
CA GLY A 26 7.55 9.21 0.51
C GLY A 26 8.61 8.10 0.36
N SER A 27 9.57 8.02 1.28
CA SER A 27 10.70 7.06 1.20
C SER A 27 10.27 5.59 1.00
N GLN A 28 9.33 5.09 1.81
CA GLN A 28 8.82 3.72 1.66
C GLN A 28 7.88 3.57 0.45
N GLY A 29 7.00 4.56 0.20
CA GLY A 29 6.07 4.55 -0.92
C GLY A 29 6.78 4.47 -2.27
N HIS A 30 7.81 5.31 -2.44
CA HIS A 30 8.69 5.33 -3.59
C HIS A 30 9.35 3.96 -3.83
N ALA A 31 10.00 3.40 -2.81
CA ALA A 31 10.67 2.11 -2.92
C ALA A 31 9.70 0.96 -3.24
N HIS A 32 8.55 0.89 -2.55
CA HIS A 32 7.57 -0.17 -2.80
C HIS A 32 6.97 -0.07 -4.20
N ALA A 33 6.59 1.13 -4.64
CA ALA A 33 5.98 1.33 -5.94
C ALA A 33 6.91 0.90 -7.08
N GLN A 34 8.17 1.36 -7.04
CA GLN A 34 9.17 1.01 -8.05
C GLN A 34 9.48 -0.49 -8.05
N ASN A 35 9.76 -1.08 -6.89
CA ASN A 35 10.13 -2.49 -6.82
C ASN A 35 8.99 -3.41 -7.26
N LEU A 36 7.73 -3.08 -6.92
CA LEU A 36 6.57 -3.85 -7.36
C LEU A 36 6.37 -3.74 -8.88
N ARG A 37 6.46 -2.53 -9.45
CA ARG A 37 6.38 -2.32 -10.90
C ARG A 37 7.48 -3.10 -11.62
N ASP A 38 8.71 -3.02 -11.16
CA ASP A 38 9.86 -3.71 -11.75
C ASP A 38 9.75 -5.24 -11.60
N SER A 39 8.97 -5.70 -10.60
CA SER A 39 8.56 -7.11 -10.44
C SER A 39 7.35 -7.51 -11.28
N GLY A 40 6.86 -6.65 -12.17
CA GLY A 40 5.75 -6.91 -13.09
C GLY A 40 4.35 -6.77 -12.49
N VAL A 41 4.22 -6.15 -11.31
CA VAL A 41 2.92 -5.92 -10.66
C VAL A 41 2.28 -4.64 -11.19
N ASN A 42 0.95 -4.65 -11.39
CA ASN A 42 0.21 -3.45 -11.73
C ASN A 42 0.10 -2.53 -10.50
N VAL A 43 0.76 -1.37 -10.55
CA VAL A 43 0.83 -0.42 -9.43
C VAL A 43 0.19 0.90 -9.81
N VAL A 44 -0.66 1.40 -8.92
CA VAL A 44 -1.18 2.77 -8.96
C VAL A 44 -0.79 3.50 -7.68
N VAL A 45 -0.63 4.82 -7.76
CA VAL A 45 -0.24 5.66 -6.62
C VAL A 45 -1.40 6.56 -6.22
N GLY A 46 -1.82 6.44 -4.96
CA GLY A 46 -2.85 7.28 -4.35
C GLY A 46 -2.24 8.38 -3.50
N LEU A 47 -2.59 9.64 -3.80
CA LEU A 47 -2.11 10.83 -3.09
C LEU A 47 -3.27 11.79 -2.84
N TYR A 48 -3.15 12.66 -1.84
CA TYR A 48 -4.11 13.75 -1.66
C TYR A 48 -3.93 14.84 -2.74
N GLU A 49 -4.98 15.59 -3.01
CA GLU A 49 -4.96 16.68 -3.99
C GLU A 49 -3.91 17.73 -3.62
N GLY A 50 -3.08 18.13 -4.59
CA GLY A 50 -1.99 19.08 -4.37
C GLY A 50 -0.74 18.49 -3.69
N SER A 51 -0.66 17.15 -3.54
CA SER A 51 0.54 16.51 -2.99
C SER A 51 1.80 16.84 -3.79
N GLN A 52 2.87 17.24 -3.10
CA GLN A 52 4.17 17.57 -3.71
C GLN A 52 4.82 16.36 -4.38
N SER A 53 4.57 15.15 -3.89
CA SER A 53 5.13 13.91 -4.45
C SER A 53 4.41 13.46 -5.72
N ALA A 54 3.28 14.08 -6.09
CA ALA A 54 2.53 13.69 -7.28
C ALA A 54 3.30 13.94 -8.58
N LEU A 55 4.09 15.02 -8.63
CA LEU A 55 4.93 15.31 -9.80
C LEU A 55 6.00 14.22 -9.96
N GLN A 56 6.69 13.87 -8.88
CA GLN A 56 7.73 12.83 -8.91
C GLN A 56 7.14 11.47 -9.30
N ALA A 57 6.02 11.04 -8.68
CA ALA A 57 5.38 9.78 -9.02
C ALA A 57 4.98 9.70 -10.51
N LYS A 58 4.50 10.80 -11.10
CA LYS A 58 4.22 10.88 -12.55
C LYS A 58 5.48 10.80 -13.40
N GLN A 59 6.57 11.48 -12.99
CA GLN A 59 7.86 11.42 -13.67
C GLN A 59 8.48 10.02 -13.62
N ASP A 60 8.27 9.30 -12.53
CA ASP A 60 8.67 7.90 -12.37
C ASP A 60 7.76 6.95 -13.18
N GLY A 61 6.73 7.46 -13.87
CA GLY A 61 5.88 6.69 -14.78
C GLY A 61 4.67 6.02 -14.13
N PHE A 62 4.27 6.43 -12.92
CA PHE A 62 3.07 5.89 -12.27
C PHE A 62 1.79 6.63 -12.68
N ALA A 63 0.69 5.87 -12.77
CA ALA A 63 -0.64 6.46 -12.73
C ALA A 63 -0.93 6.98 -11.32
N VAL A 64 -1.17 8.29 -11.22
CA VAL A 64 -1.43 8.97 -9.94
C VAL A 64 -2.88 9.38 -9.85
N TYR A 65 -3.54 8.94 -8.78
CA TYR A 65 -4.94 9.21 -8.46
C TYR A 65 -5.07 9.91 -7.11
N ASN A 66 -6.25 10.47 -6.87
CA ASN A 66 -6.67 10.72 -5.50
C ASN A 66 -6.79 9.38 -4.74
N THR A 67 -6.54 9.39 -3.43
CA THR A 67 -6.52 8.17 -2.60
C THR A 67 -7.76 7.31 -2.79
N GLU A 68 -8.95 7.91 -2.84
CA GLU A 68 -10.22 7.21 -3.00
C GLU A 68 -10.28 6.43 -4.32
N ASP A 69 -9.83 7.06 -5.40
CA ASP A 69 -9.88 6.47 -6.74
C ASP A 69 -8.83 5.38 -6.90
N ALA A 70 -7.64 5.56 -6.30
CA ALA A 70 -6.65 4.49 -6.23
C ALA A 70 -7.19 3.25 -5.49
N VAL A 71 -7.90 3.45 -4.37
CA VAL A 71 -8.47 2.33 -3.59
C VAL A 71 -9.58 1.61 -4.35
N LYS A 72 -10.43 2.32 -5.10
CA LYS A 72 -11.52 1.71 -5.90
C LYS A 72 -11.01 0.75 -6.98
N GLU A 73 -9.84 1.03 -7.55
CA GLU A 73 -9.17 0.22 -8.57
C GLU A 73 -8.33 -0.93 -7.98
N ALA A 74 -8.11 -0.92 -6.66
CA ALA A 74 -7.18 -1.81 -5.99
C ALA A 74 -7.80 -3.17 -5.65
N HIS A 75 -6.93 -4.19 -5.64
CA HIS A 75 -7.18 -5.45 -4.94
C HIS A 75 -6.39 -5.52 -3.63
N VAL A 76 -5.25 -4.82 -3.60
CA VAL A 76 -4.35 -4.69 -2.47
C VAL A 76 -4.07 -3.21 -2.24
N VAL A 77 -4.24 -2.74 -1.00
CA VAL A 77 -3.95 -1.36 -0.61
C VAL A 77 -2.79 -1.38 0.38
N MET A 78 -1.70 -0.68 0.06
CA MET A 78 -0.52 -0.54 0.92
C MET A 78 -0.44 0.88 1.46
N LEU A 79 -0.64 1.04 2.77
CA LEU A 79 -0.60 2.33 3.46
C LEU A 79 0.83 2.70 3.83
N LEU A 80 1.37 3.73 3.18
CA LEU A 80 2.74 4.23 3.30
C LEU A 80 2.79 5.74 3.55
N VAL A 81 1.86 6.21 4.38
CA VAL A 81 1.81 7.57 4.94
C VAL A 81 2.29 7.55 6.39
N ASN A 82 2.57 8.72 6.97
CA ASN A 82 3.00 8.82 8.36
C ASN A 82 1.96 8.21 9.32
N ASP A 83 2.42 7.50 10.36
CA ASP A 83 1.59 6.78 11.31
C ASP A 83 0.54 7.68 11.98
N GLU A 84 0.89 8.92 12.34
CA GLU A 84 0.00 9.87 13.01
C GLU A 84 -1.15 10.39 12.14
N LYS A 85 -1.00 10.33 10.81
CA LYS A 85 -2.02 10.77 9.85
C LYS A 85 -2.83 9.61 9.27
N MET A 86 -2.30 8.40 9.39
CA MET A 86 -2.82 7.22 8.71
C MET A 86 -4.25 6.88 9.10
N SER A 87 -4.61 6.98 10.38
CA SER A 87 -5.98 6.69 10.84
C SER A 87 -7.03 7.60 10.18
N GLY A 88 -6.78 8.91 10.11
CA GLY A 88 -7.68 9.85 9.42
C GLY A 88 -7.84 9.52 7.94
N ILE A 89 -6.72 9.34 7.23
CA ILE A 89 -6.72 8.97 5.80
C ILE A 89 -7.44 7.64 5.57
N TYR A 90 -7.24 6.67 6.47
CA TYR A 90 -7.93 5.38 6.42
C TYR A 90 -9.44 5.57 6.51
N HIS A 91 -9.93 6.31 7.51
CA HIS A 91 -11.36 6.50 7.72
C HIS A 91 -12.03 7.29 6.60
N ASP A 92 -11.38 8.34 6.11
CA ASP A 92 -11.98 9.26 5.15
C ASP A 92 -11.86 8.76 3.71
N ASN A 93 -10.72 8.17 3.35
CA ASN A 93 -10.36 7.94 1.94
C ASN A 93 -10.15 6.46 1.58
N VAL A 94 -10.10 5.54 2.54
CA VAL A 94 -9.79 4.12 2.28
C VAL A 94 -10.95 3.21 2.68
N ALA A 95 -11.33 3.22 3.96
CA ALA A 95 -12.35 2.36 4.54
C ALA A 95 -13.68 2.37 3.77
N PRO A 96 -14.19 3.52 3.25
CA PRO A 96 -15.44 3.54 2.50
C PRO A 96 -15.42 2.75 1.18
N TYR A 97 -14.23 2.44 0.66
CA TYR A 97 -14.05 1.81 -0.65
C TYR A 97 -13.47 0.40 -0.56
N LEU A 98 -13.19 -0.09 0.65
CA LEU A 98 -12.77 -1.48 0.87
C LEU A 98 -13.92 -2.45 0.59
N LYS A 99 -13.59 -3.55 -0.09
CA LYS A 99 -14.51 -4.64 -0.44
C LYS A 99 -13.98 -5.95 0.15
N ASP A 100 -14.89 -6.87 0.46
CA ASP A 100 -14.53 -8.19 1.00
C ASP A 100 -13.49 -8.89 0.12
N GLY A 101 -12.51 -9.52 0.76
CA GLY A 101 -11.39 -10.20 0.11
C GLY A 101 -10.24 -9.29 -0.31
N MET A 102 -10.39 -7.95 -0.25
CA MET A 102 -9.26 -7.04 -0.43
C MET A 102 -8.21 -7.23 0.68
N SER A 103 -6.97 -6.88 0.37
CA SER A 103 -5.88 -6.89 1.34
C SER A 103 -5.47 -5.48 1.72
N LEU A 104 -5.50 -5.17 3.01
CA LEU A 104 -4.97 -3.95 3.60
C LEU A 104 -3.59 -4.24 4.19
N CYS A 105 -2.58 -3.55 3.68
CA CYS A 105 -1.17 -3.80 3.95
C CYS A 105 -0.52 -2.60 4.62
N PHE A 106 0.41 -2.88 5.54
CA PHE A 106 1.16 -1.88 6.29
C PHE A 106 2.66 -2.17 6.25
N ALA A 107 3.49 -1.13 6.37
CA ALA A 107 4.94 -1.28 6.60
C ALA A 107 5.33 -1.19 8.08
N HIS A 108 4.40 -0.76 8.93
CA HIS A 108 4.59 -0.67 10.38
C HIS A 108 3.28 -1.03 11.10
N GLY A 109 3.41 -1.68 12.26
CA GLY A 109 2.27 -2.25 12.97
C GLY A 109 1.53 -1.28 13.90
N PHE A 110 1.99 -0.04 14.06
CA PHE A 110 1.49 0.90 15.08
C PHE A 110 -0.03 1.07 15.05
N ASN A 111 -0.58 1.43 13.88
CA ASN A 111 -1.99 1.74 13.73
C ASN A 111 -2.91 0.54 14.03
N ILE A 112 -2.47 -0.68 13.69
CA ILE A 112 -3.20 -1.92 13.99
C ILE A 112 -3.02 -2.33 15.46
N HIS A 113 -1.78 -2.33 15.96
CA HIS A 113 -1.46 -2.78 17.31
C HIS A 113 -2.14 -1.92 18.39
N PHE A 114 -2.15 -0.59 18.20
CA PHE A 114 -2.78 0.36 19.12
C PHE A 114 -4.22 0.70 18.75
N LYS A 115 -4.85 -0.08 17.86
CA LYS A 115 -6.28 0.05 17.49
C LYS A 115 -6.67 1.44 17.01
N GLN A 116 -5.74 2.18 16.41
CA GLN A 116 -6.05 3.44 15.72
C GLN A 116 -6.78 3.17 14.40
N ILE A 117 -6.58 1.97 13.84
CA ILE A 117 -7.34 1.42 12.72
C ILE A 117 -7.85 0.04 13.14
N VAL A 118 -9.16 -0.19 12.96
CA VAL A 118 -9.81 -1.50 13.13
C VAL A 118 -10.45 -1.89 11.80
N PRO A 119 -9.80 -2.74 10.99
CA PRO A 119 -10.33 -3.18 9.71
C PRO A 119 -11.57 -4.06 9.87
N PRO A 120 -12.52 -4.04 8.92
CA PRO A 120 -13.67 -4.94 8.95
C PRO A 120 -13.25 -6.40 8.72
N ALA A 121 -14.05 -7.34 9.23
CA ALA A 121 -13.70 -8.77 9.26
C ALA A 121 -13.48 -9.40 7.86
N GLY A 122 -14.08 -8.84 6.81
CA GLY A 122 -13.93 -9.31 5.42
C GLY A 122 -12.62 -8.89 4.75
N ILE A 123 -11.77 -8.11 5.42
CA ILE A 123 -10.52 -7.56 4.87
C ILE A 123 -9.33 -8.35 5.41
N ASN A 124 -8.48 -8.81 4.50
CA ASN A 124 -7.21 -9.42 4.87
C ASN A 124 -6.27 -8.32 5.37
N VAL A 125 -5.66 -8.51 6.55
CA VAL A 125 -4.73 -7.53 7.13
C VAL A 125 -3.35 -8.15 7.20
N ILE A 126 -2.40 -7.58 6.46
CA ILE A 126 -1.01 -8.09 6.42
C ILE A 126 0.00 -6.95 6.62
N MET A 127 1.24 -7.33 6.95
CA MET A 127 2.32 -6.39 7.14
C MET A 127 3.59 -6.88 6.42
N ILE A 128 4.20 -6.00 5.64
CA ILE A 128 5.50 -6.20 5.02
C ILE A 128 6.38 -5.05 5.49
N ALA A 129 7.29 -5.33 6.42
CA ALA A 129 8.10 -4.31 7.09
C ALA A 129 9.59 -4.45 6.73
N PRO A 130 10.06 -3.88 5.60
CA PRO A 130 11.45 -3.93 5.19
C PRO A 130 12.40 -3.51 6.32
N LYS A 131 13.48 -4.27 6.51
CA LYS A 131 14.54 -3.96 7.48
C LYS A 131 15.68 -3.20 6.82
N GLY A 132 15.31 -2.10 6.20
CA GLY A 132 16.21 -1.13 5.57
C GLY A 132 15.49 0.20 5.37
N PRO A 133 16.23 1.31 5.20
CA PRO A 133 15.61 2.57 4.83
C PRO A 133 14.89 2.41 3.48
N GLY A 134 13.70 3.00 3.36
CA GLY A 134 13.18 3.34 2.04
C GLY A 134 14.03 4.48 1.53
N HIS A 135 14.39 4.44 0.25
CA HIS A 135 15.29 5.34 -0.48
C HIS A 135 15.83 6.61 0.22
#